data_AF-A0A819D6E9-F1
#
_entry.id   AF-A0A819D6E9-F1
#
_cell.length_a   1.000
_cell.length_b   1.000
_cell.length_c   1.000
_cell.angle_alpha   90.00
_cell.angle_beta   90.00
_cell.angle_gamma   90.00
#
_symmetry.space_group_name_H-M   'P 1'
#
loop_
_entity.id
_entity.type
_entity.pdbx_description
1 polymer ?
#
loop_
_entity_poly.entity_id
_entity_poly.type
_entity_poly.pdbx_seq_one_letter_code
_entity_poly.pdbx_strand_id
1 'polypeptide(L)'
;MVSYDPKRKHICGGTFITPEYTLTAEHCLYSIDISNIEIRICITNSNDISYKNLFSIRKVILHKDFNPNTYKNDIALIRLDRSIVQMLYLPRFTHIYIFTSE
;
A
#
# COMPACT_ATOMS: atom_id res chain seq x y z
N MET A 1 11.50 -3.30 10.21
CA MET A 1 10.89 -1.96 10.44
C MET A 1 9.40 -2.22 10.62
N VAL A 2 8.85 -1.92 11.80
CA VAL A 2 7.49 -2.32 12.19
C VAL A 2 6.63 -1.06 12.19
N SER A 3 5.61 -1.00 11.34
CA SER A 3 4.59 0.04 11.42
C SER A 3 3.47 -0.46 12.34
N TYR A 4 3.60 -0.18 13.64
CA TYR A 4 2.54 -0.46 14.61
C TYR A 4 1.46 0.63 14.50
N ASP A 5 0.18 0.26 14.45
CA ASP A 5 -0.94 1.19 14.62
C ASP A 5 -1.97 0.51 15.52
N PRO A 6 -2.38 1.12 16.65
CA PRO A 6 -3.34 0.52 17.57
C PRO A 6 -4.79 0.43 17.02
N LYS A 7 -5.11 1.14 15.92
CA LYS A 7 -6.43 1.18 15.27
C LYS A 7 -6.47 0.53 13.89
N ARG A 8 -5.31 0.27 13.28
CA ARG A 8 -5.23 -0.29 11.92
C ARG A 8 -4.22 -1.42 11.86
N LYS A 9 -4.55 -2.48 11.13
CA LYS A 9 -3.68 -3.64 11.00
C LYS A 9 -2.75 -3.50 9.79
N HIS A 10 -1.45 -3.57 10.02
CA HIS A 10 -0.47 -3.70 8.93
C HIS A 10 -0.61 -5.08 8.27
N ILE A 11 -0.72 -5.09 6.95
CA ILE A 11 -0.91 -6.31 6.15
C ILE A 11 0.39 -6.67 5.45
N CYS A 12 0.88 -5.77 4.61
CA CYS A 12 1.97 -6.01 3.67
C CYS A 12 2.74 -4.74 3.34
N GLY A 13 3.93 -4.92 2.77
CA GLY A 13 4.68 -3.84 2.16
C GLY A 13 4.28 -3.59 0.70
N GLY A 14 4.84 -2.52 0.13
CA GLY A 14 4.78 -2.24 -1.29
C GLY A 14 5.95 -1.38 -1.76
N THR A 15 6.04 -1.17 -3.07
CA THR A 15 7.01 -0.23 -3.67
C THR A 15 6.36 0.60 -4.78
N PHE A 16 6.78 1.85 -4.94
CA PHE A 16 6.30 2.68 -6.03
C PHE A 16 7.02 2.30 -7.32
N ILE A 17 6.24 2.02 -8.37
CA ILE A 17 6.77 1.83 -9.72
C ILE A 17 6.52 3.06 -10.60
N THR A 18 5.53 3.87 -10.23
CA THR A 18 5.29 5.22 -10.76
C THR A 18 4.72 6.08 -9.63
N PRO A 19 4.60 7.41 -9.82
CA PRO A 19 4.06 8.28 -8.79
C PRO A 19 2.59 8.03 -8.40
N GLU A 20 1.83 7.28 -9.19
CA GLU A 20 0.44 6.91 -8.89
C GLU A 20 0.25 5.42 -8.64
N TYR A 21 1.28 4.59 -8.86
CA TYR A 21 1.15 3.14 -8.82
C TYR A 21 2.13 2.51 -7.84
N THR A 22 1.55 1.78 -6.89
CA THR A 22 2.26 0.90 -5.95
C THR A 22 2.16 -0.53 -6.43
N LEU A 23 3.29 -1.22 -6.48
CA LEU A 23 3.40 -2.65 -6.63
C LEU A 23 3.37 -3.33 -5.27
N THR A 24 2.62 -4.42 -5.15
CA THR A 24 2.58 -5.29 -3.97
C THR A 24 2.26 -6.73 -4.40
N ALA A 25 2.11 -7.63 -3.43
CA ALA A 25 1.66 -9.00 -3.67
C ALA A 25 0.13 -9.06 -3.73
N GLU A 26 -0.39 -9.95 -4.56
CA GLU A 26 -1.83 -10.12 -4.72
C GLU A 26 -2.48 -10.80 -3.52
N HIS A 27 -1.80 -11.75 -2.89
CA HIS A 27 -2.31 -12.44 -1.71
C HIS A 27 -2.59 -11.48 -0.54
N CYS A 28 -1.98 -10.28 -0.55
CA CYS A 28 -2.24 -9.22 0.42
C CYS A 28 -3.60 -8.55 0.21
N LEU A 29 -4.16 -8.61 -1.00
CA LEU A 29 -5.34 -7.84 -1.41
C LEU A 29 -6.53 -8.71 -1.83
N TYR A 30 -6.30 -9.96 -2.28
CA TYR A 30 -7.33 -10.77 -2.96
C TYR A 30 -8.59 -11.07 -2.12
N SER A 31 -8.49 -10.98 -0.79
CA SER A 31 -9.60 -11.23 0.15
C SER A 31 -10.04 -9.99 0.91
N ILE A 32 -9.63 -8.79 0.48
CA ILE A 32 -9.87 -7.54 1.20
C ILE A 32 -10.67 -6.59 0.33
N ASP A 33 -11.73 -6.01 0.90
CA ASP A 33 -12.48 -4.95 0.25
C ASP A 33 -11.58 -3.72 0.07
N ILE A 34 -11.55 -3.17 -1.14
CA ILE A 34 -10.74 -2.00 -1.49
C ILE A 34 -11.04 -0.81 -0.58
N SER A 35 -12.29 -0.65 -0.16
CA SER A 35 -12.72 0.41 0.76
C SER A 35 -12.05 0.32 2.13
N ASN A 36 -11.57 -0.88 2.49
CA ASN A 36 -10.88 -1.11 3.75
C ASN A 36 -9.37 -0.95 3.66
N ILE A 37 -8.80 -0.53 2.53
CA ILE A 37 -7.34 -0.51 2.35
C ILE A 37 -6.83 0.94 2.37
N GLU A 38 -5.82 1.18 3.19
CA GLU A 38 -5.12 2.46 3.32
C GLU A 38 -3.63 2.28 3.01
N ILE A 39 -3.08 3.15 2.16
CA ILE A 39 -1.64 3.19 1.89
C ILE A 39 -0.98 4.25 2.75
N ARG A 40 0.12 3.87 3.40
CA ARG A 40 0.92 4.77 4.21
C ARG A 40 2.37 4.78 3.79
N ILE A 41 2.95 5.98 3.76
CA ILE A 41 4.34 6.19 3.38
C ILE A 41 5.12 6.93 4.48
N CYS A 42 6.44 6.78 4.49
CA CYS A 42 7.34 7.54 5.36
C CYS A 42 7.04 7.43 6.86
N ILE A 43 6.38 6.35 7.28
CA ILE A 43 6.13 6.12 8.70
C ILE A 43 7.38 5.50 9.31
N THR A 44 8.02 6.27 10.19
CA THR A 44 9.11 5.79 11.05
C THR A 44 8.60 5.39 12.44
N ASN A 45 7.47 5.96 12.89
CA ASN A 45 6.79 5.68 14.14
C ASN A 45 5.28 5.91 13.99
N SER A 46 4.45 5.18 14.73
CA SER A 46 2.98 5.29 14.80
C SER A 46 2.46 6.72 15.04
N ASN A 47 3.27 7.57 15.69
CA ASN A 47 2.92 8.97 15.97
C ASN A 47 3.20 9.93 14.80
N ASP A 48 3.80 9.45 13.70
CA ASP A 48 4.17 10.24 12.51
C ASP A 48 3.10 10.17 11.39
N ILE A 49 1.86 9.88 11.80
CA ILE A 49 0.72 9.82 10.87
C ILE A 49 0.21 11.25 10.68
N SER A 50 0.74 11.93 9.66
CA SER A 50 0.14 13.14 9.12
C SER A 50 -0.73 12.81 7.90
N TYR A 51 -1.74 13.63 7.61
CA TYR A 51 -2.56 13.53 6.38
C TYR A 51 -1.72 13.46 5.11
N LYS A 52 -0.51 14.04 5.13
CA LYS A 52 0.41 14.05 4.00
C LYS A 52 0.95 12.65 3.67
N ASN A 53 0.97 11.76 4.66
CA ASN A 53 1.53 10.40 4.57
C ASN A 53 0.46 9.33 4.28
N LEU A 54 -0.82 9.71 4.20
CA LEU A 54 -1.96 8.82 3.98
C LEU A 54 -2.51 8.97 2.56
N PHE A 55 -2.59 7.88 1.82
CA PHE A 55 -3.11 7.85 0.45
C PHE A 55 -4.32 6.95 0.36
N SER A 56 -5.41 7.49 -0.19
CA SER A 56 -6.59 6.71 -0.50
C SER A 56 -6.38 5.96 -1.81
N ILE A 57 -7.10 4.85 -1.96
CA ILE A 57 -6.96 3.99 -3.13
C ILE A 57 -8.01 4.36 -4.16
N ARG A 58 -7.55 4.62 -5.37
CA ARG A 58 -8.42 4.85 -6.54
C ARG A 58 -8.84 3.54 -7.19
N LYS A 59 -7.92 2.58 -7.27
CA LYS A 59 -8.16 1.30 -7.92
C LYS A 59 -7.16 0.24 -7.46
N VAL A 60 -7.63 -0.99 -7.30
CA VAL A 60 -6.77 -2.18 -7.21
C VAL A 60 -6.85 -2.93 -8.54
N ILE A 61 -5.71 -3.39 -9.03
CA ILE A 61 -5.57 -4.19 -10.24
C ILE A 61 -4.89 -5.49 -9.84
N LEU A 62 -5.69 -6.55 -9.80
CA LEU A 62 -5.25 -7.91 -9.53
C LEU A 62 -4.76 -8.56 -10.83
N HIS A 63 -3.79 -9.46 -10.73
CA HIS A 63 -3.30 -10.24 -11.85
C HIS A 63 -4.33 -11.31 -12.22
N LYS A 64 -4.84 -11.24 -13.45
CA LYS A 64 -5.89 -12.14 -13.98
C LYS A 64 -5.61 -13.65 -13.81
N ASP A 65 -4.33 -14.03 -13.79
CA ASP A 65 -3.88 -15.42 -13.70
C ASP A 65 -3.31 -15.77 -12.31
N PHE A 66 -3.61 -14.98 -11.27
CA PHE A 66 -3.20 -15.31 -9.91
C PHE A 66 -3.82 -16.63 -9.45
N ASN A 67 -3.01 -17.45 -8.79
CA ASN A 67 -3.47 -18.73 -8.24
C ASN A 67 -3.17 -18.79 -6.74
N PRO A 68 -4.18 -18.74 -5.86
CA PRO A 68 -3.98 -18.69 -4.41
C PRO A 68 -3.42 -19.99 -3.82
N ASN A 69 -3.52 -21.12 -4.53
CA ASN A 69 -2.98 -22.40 -4.06
C ASN A 69 -1.49 -22.55 -4.34
N THR A 70 -0.98 -21.87 -5.37
CA THR A 70 0.43 -21.97 -5.82
C THR A 70 1.21 -20.67 -5.68
N TYR A 71 0.54 -19.56 -5.35
CA TYR A 71 1.08 -18.20 -5.39
C TYR A 71 1.68 -17.80 -6.74
N LYS A 72 1.29 -18.50 -7.82
CA LYS A 72 1.71 -18.12 -9.16
C LYS A 72 1.07 -16.78 -9.51
N ASN A 73 1.87 -15.87 -10.05
CA ASN A 73 1.48 -14.50 -10.40
C ASN A 73 0.98 -13.68 -9.19
N ASP A 74 1.61 -13.86 -8.04
CA ASP A 74 1.32 -13.12 -6.81
C ASP A 74 1.83 -11.66 -6.88
N ILE A 75 1.20 -10.87 -7.74
CA ILE A 75 1.60 -9.50 -8.05
C ILE A 75 0.36 -8.65 -8.31
N ALA A 76 0.25 -7.51 -7.63
CA ALA A 76 -0.88 -6.61 -7.80
C ALA A 76 -0.43 -5.15 -7.84
N LEU A 77 -1.24 -4.32 -8.49
CA LEU A 77 -1.04 -2.87 -8.53
C LEU A 77 -2.14 -2.16 -7.75
N ILE A 78 -1.74 -1.17 -6.97
CA ILE A 78 -2.64 -0.22 -6.35
C ILE A 78 -2.41 1.14 -6.99
N ARG A 79 -3.47 1.71 -7.56
CA ARG A 79 -3.50 3.08 -8.05
C ARG A 79 -3.98 4.01 -6.94
N LEU A 80 -3.21 5.04 -6.65
CA LEU A 80 -3.53 6.05 -5.65
C LEU A 80 -4.56 7.06 -6.17
N ASP A 81 -5.28 7.70 -5.25
CA ASP A 81 -6.19 8.82 -5.52
C ASP A 81 -5.47 10.07 -6.05
N ARG A 82 -4.24 10.29 -5.56
CA ARG A 82 -3.37 11.40 -5.95
C ARG A 82 -1.92 10.96 -6.14
N SER A 83 -1.22 11.70 -7.01
CA SER A 83 0.17 11.45 -7.34
C SER A 83 1.13 11.88 -6.23
N ILE A 84 2.18 11.08 -6.02
CA ILE A 84 3.22 11.35 -5.01
C ILE A 84 4.21 12.43 -5.46
N VAL A 85 4.17 12.88 -6.73
CA VAL A 85 5.08 13.92 -7.26
C VAL A 85 4.99 15.24 -6.48
N GLN A 86 3.90 15.51 -5.76
CA GLN A 86 3.84 16.68 -4.87
C GLN A 86 4.84 16.65 -3.69
N MET A 87 5.58 15.56 -3.49
CA MET A 87 6.62 15.43 -2.48
C MET A 87 7.99 15.16 -3.09
N LEU A 88 8.58 16.17 -3.75
CA LEU A 88 9.98 16.20 -4.21
C LEU A 88 11.06 15.96 -3.13
N TYR A 89 10.67 15.58 -1.90
CA TYR A 89 11.53 15.35 -0.74
C TYR A 89 11.42 13.94 -0.14
N LEU A 90 10.68 13.02 -0.77
CA LEU A 90 10.64 11.65 -0.25
C LEU A 90 12.03 11.01 -0.40
N PRO A 91 12.59 10.42 0.68
CA PRO A 91 13.87 9.74 0.60
C PRO A 91 13.76 8.59 -0.40
N ARG A 92 14.87 8.35 -1.10
CA ARG A 92 15.03 7.36 -2.19
C ARG A 92 14.67 5.91 -1.78
N PHE A 93 14.42 5.67 -0.49
CA PHE A 93 14.02 4.40 0.12
C PHE A 93 12.74 4.56 0.96
N THR A 94 11.69 5.10 0.36
CA THR A 94 10.40 5.24 1.05
C THR A 94 9.74 3.86 1.18
N HIS A 95 9.71 3.33 2.40
CA HIS A 95 8.93 2.15 2.72
C HIS A 95 7.44 2.46 2.62
N ILE A 96 6.70 1.62 1.90
CA ILE A 96 5.25 1.68 1.80
C ILE A 96 4.66 0.56 2.63
N TYR A 97 3.68 0.92 3.43
CA TYR A 97 2.95 -0.01 4.27
C TYR A 97 1.47 0.01 3.88
N ILE A 98 0.89 -1.17 3.71
CA ILE A 98 -0.52 -1.37 3.37
C ILE A 98 -1.24 -1.78 4.65
N PHE A 99 -2.31 -1.05 4.97
CA PHE A 99 -3.11 -1.22 6.17
C PHE A 99 -4.55 -1.56 5.84
N THR A 100 -5.22 -2.34 6.70
CA THR A 100 -6.68 -2.38 6.72
C THR A 100 -7.24 -1.35 7.68
N SER A 101 -8.32 -0.66 7.32
CA SER A 101 -9.24 -0.07 8.29
C SER A 101 -10.09 -1.19 8.90
N GLU A 102 -10.17 -1.23 10.22
CA GLU A 102 -11.25 -1.95 10.92
C GLU A 102 -12.61 -1.33 10.61
#